data_AF-A0A2V8E1W8-F1
#
_entry.id   AF-A0A2V8E1W8-F1
#
_cell.length_a   1.000
_cell.length_b   1.000
_cell.length_c   1.000
_cell.angle_alpha   90.00
_cell.angle_beta   90.00
_cell.angle_gamma   90.00
#
_symmetry.space_group_name_H-M   'P 1'
#
loop_
_entity.id
_entity.type
_entity.pdbx_description
1 polymer ?
#
loop_
_entity_poly.entity_id
_entity_poly.type
_entity_poly.pdbx_seq_one_letter_code
_entity_poly.pdbx_strand_id
1 'polypeptide(L)'
;MAAADARPQGRETFANLYQPSAKEKAKTLSDKDDPSLRCVPVAFGTSNNSLTGLGFVGQILQTPKFVAILTETYHSFKLIPTDGRKHRDDVAPSYRGDSVGRWDGDVFVVDTTNFNERNWMHAEGTVSFHSDALHIVERFRRVDASTLEIEATIEDPKVLTRPWVVPKVTLQLAPFDQIMEVMCTNVDTALLMEAASKDNYGRK
;
A
#
# COMPACT_ATOMS: atom_id res chain seq x y z
N MET A 1 -31.28 12.02 -7.04
CA MET A 1 -30.30 12.55 -8.01
C MET A 1 -28.94 12.08 -7.56
N ALA A 2 -28.33 11.16 -8.31
CA ALA A 2 -27.00 10.65 -8.00
C ALA A 2 -25.98 11.79 -8.16
N ALA A 3 -25.20 12.05 -7.10
CA ALA A 3 -24.03 12.89 -7.20
C ALA A 3 -23.03 12.17 -8.10
N ALA A 4 -22.74 12.75 -9.26
CA ALA A 4 -21.65 12.32 -10.10
C ALA A 4 -20.33 12.59 -9.33
N ASP A 5 -19.58 11.53 -9.05
CA ASP A 5 -18.23 11.59 -8.48
C ASP A 5 -17.33 12.43 -9.38
N ALA A 6 -17.10 13.67 -8.96
CA ALA A 6 -16.05 14.51 -9.52
C ALA A 6 -14.70 13.93 -9.07
N ARG A 7 -14.09 13.07 -9.89
CA ARG A 7 -12.67 12.75 -9.77
C ARG A 7 -11.87 14.06 -9.82
N PRO A 8 -11.05 14.39 -8.81
CA PRO A 8 -10.25 15.62 -8.84
C PRO A 8 -9.29 15.56 -10.03
N GLN A 9 -9.49 16.44 -11.01
CA GLN A 9 -8.53 16.62 -12.11
C GLN A 9 -7.25 17.27 -11.55
N GLY A 10 -6.08 16.72 -11.90
CA GLY A 10 -4.79 17.37 -11.67
C GLY A 10 -3.90 16.78 -10.56
N ARG A 11 -4.25 15.62 -9.98
CA ARG A 11 -3.37 14.95 -9.01
C ARG A 11 -2.28 14.16 -9.71
N GLU A 12 -1.03 14.33 -9.28
CA GLU A 12 0.08 13.53 -9.75
C GLU A 12 -0.03 12.08 -9.24
N THR A 13 -0.06 11.15 -10.20
CA THR A 13 -0.15 9.71 -9.96
C THR A 13 1.26 9.10 -9.84
N PHE A 14 1.35 7.91 -9.26
CA PHE A 14 2.62 7.18 -9.17
C PHE A 14 3.23 6.94 -10.57
N ALA A 15 2.40 6.52 -11.53
CA ALA A 15 2.83 6.25 -12.90
C ALA A 15 3.27 7.52 -13.67
N ASN A 16 2.73 8.70 -13.33
CA ASN A 16 3.17 9.97 -13.93
C ASN A 16 4.65 10.26 -13.64
N LEU A 17 5.13 9.80 -12.48
CA LEU A 17 6.48 10.02 -11.98
C LEU A 17 7.52 9.04 -12.51
N TYR A 18 7.13 8.05 -13.32
CA TYR A 18 8.08 7.10 -13.89
C TYR A 18 9.20 7.78 -14.70
N GLN A 19 10.43 7.32 -14.44
CA GLN A 19 11.57 7.57 -15.29
C GLN A 19 11.35 7.02 -16.71
N PRO A 20 12.05 7.51 -17.73
CA PRO A 20 11.87 7.05 -19.11
C PRO A 20 12.00 5.52 -19.27
N SER A 21 13.00 4.90 -18.63
CA SER A 21 13.19 3.44 -18.63
C SER A 21 12.00 2.70 -17.99
N ALA A 22 11.49 3.22 -16.87
CA ALA A 22 10.33 2.67 -16.19
C ALA A 22 9.05 2.82 -17.04
N LYS A 23 8.89 3.93 -17.78
CA LYS A 23 7.78 4.10 -18.73
C LYS A 23 7.83 3.09 -19.87
N GLU A 24 9.01 2.80 -20.42
CA GLU A 24 9.14 1.77 -21.45
C GLU A 24 8.82 0.37 -20.91
N LYS A 25 9.28 0.04 -19.69
CA LYS A 25 8.91 -1.21 -19.01
C LYS A 25 7.40 -1.27 -18.74
N ALA A 26 6.78 -0.17 -18.32
CA ALA A 26 5.34 -0.13 -18.04
C ALA A 26 4.50 -0.46 -19.28
N LYS A 27 4.95 -0.09 -20.49
CA LYS A 27 4.27 -0.44 -21.75
C LYS A 27 4.26 -1.93 -22.06
N THR A 28 5.16 -2.71 -21.45
CA THR A 28 5.20 -4.18 -21.61
C THR A 28 4.34 -4.91 -20.57
N LEU A 29 3.67 -4.17 -19.69
CA LEU A 29 2.84 -4.68 -18.61
C LEU A 29 1.40 -4.19 -18.78
N SER A 30 0.49 -4.88 -18.12
CA SER A 30 -0.91 -4.53 -18.02
C SER A 30 -1.42 -4.75 -16.60
N ASP A 31 -2.60 -4.26 -16.29
CA ASP A 31 -3.20 -4.46 -14.96
C ASP A 31 -3.42 -5.95 -14.64
N LYS A 32 -3.49 -6.83 -15.65
CA LYS A 32 -3.59 -8.28 -15.48
C LYS A 32 -2.30 -8.93 -14.96
N ASP A 33 -1.19 -8.21 -15.07
CA ASP A 33 0.13 -8.65 -14.60
C ASP A 33 0.38 -8.26 -13.13
N ASP A 34 -0.56 -7.54 -12.50
CA ASP A 34 -0.48 -7.17 -11.08
C ASP A 34 -0.43 -8.44 -10.20
N PRO A 35 0.66 -8.66 -9.44
CA PRO A 35 0.80 -9.82 -8.58
C PRO A 35 -0.31 -9.96 -7.53
N SER A 36 -0.97 -8.86 -7.14
CA SER A 36 -2.09 -8.88 -6.18
C SER A 36 -3.27 -9.74 -6.63
N LEU A 37 -3.42 -9.95 -7.95
CA LEU A 37 -4.40 -10.85 -8.55
C LEU A 37 -4.13 -12.34 -8.27
N ARG A 38 -3.01 -12.67 -7.63
CA ARG A 38 -2.62 -14.04 -7.23
C ARG A 38 -2.36 -14.14 -5.73
N CYS A 39 -3.10 -13.34 -4.97
CA CYS A 39 -2.97 -13.22 -3.53
C CYS A 39 -1.56 -12.85 -3.02
N VAL A 40 -0.75 -12.18 -3.86
CA VAL A 40 0.54 -11.61 -3.44
C VAL A 40 0.26 -10.26 -2.76
N PRO A 41 0.78 -10.01 -1.54
CA PRO A 41 0.57 -8.72 -0.89
C PRO A 41 1.27 -7.61 -1.66
N VAL A 42 0.64 -6.45 -1.72
CA VAL A 42 1.19 -5.24 -2.35
C VAL A 42 2.22 -4.57 -1.45
N ALA A 43 3.11 -3.75 -2.00
CA ALA A 43 4.15 -3.06 -1.23
C ALA A 43 3.62 -1.82 -0.51
N PHE A 44 2.62 -1.13 -1.08
CA PHE A 44 1.91 0.01 -0.47
C PHE A 44 0.69 0.40 -1.30
N GLY A 45 -0.50 0.39 -0.73
CA GLY A 45 -1.73 0.77 -1.42
C GLY A 45 -2.93 0.01 -0.87
N THR A 46 -4.03 0.07 -1.61
CA THR A 46 -5.28 -0.62 -1.23
C THR A 46 -4.99 -2.10 -1.05
N SER A 47 -5.47 -2.67 0.06
CA SER A 47 -5.22 -4.06 0.47
C SER A 47 -3.85 -4.34 1.12
N ASN A 48 -3.01 -3.32 1.40
CA ASN A 48 -1.78 -3.51 2.19
C ASN A 48 -1.92 -3.21 3.69
N ASN A 49 -0.88 -3.57 4.45
CA ASN A 49 -0.65 -3.22 5.85
C ASN A 49 -0.38 -1.73 6.12
N SER A 50 -0.46 -0.89 5.10
CA SER A 50 -0.30 0.56 5.19
C SER A 50 -1.59 1.29 5.56
N LEU A 51 -2.74 0.59 5.54
CA LEU A 51 -4.09 1.15 5.75
C LEU A 51 -4.51 2.25 4.76
N THR A 52 -3.68 2.56 3.76
CA THR A 52 -3.97 3.54 2.71
C THR A 52 -4.72 2.88 1.56
N GLY A 53 -6.03 3.14 1.41
CA GLY A 53 -6.82 2.65 0.27
C GLY A 53 -8.28 2.36 0.58
N LEU A 54 -9.00 1.79 -0.39
CA LEU A 54 -10.43 1.48 -0.29
C LEU A 54 -10.70 0.05 0.22
N GLY A 55 -11.44 -0.08 1.33
CA GLY A 55 -12.35 -1.21 1.53
C GLY A 55 -11.94 -2.34 2.48
N PHE A 56 -10.81 -2.25 3.18
CA PHE A 56 -10.44 -3.27 4.17
C PHE A 56 -10.14 -2.66 5.53
N VAL A 57 -10.62 -3.31 6.58
CA VAL A 57 -10.36 -2.86 7.95
C VAL A 57 -9.00 -3.37 8.39
N GLY A 58 -8.32 -2.57 9.19
CA GLY A 58 -7.10 -2.99 9.87
C GLY A 58 -7.17 -2.69 11.35
N GLN A 59 -6.37 -3.42 12.11
CA GLN A 59 -6.27 -3.27 13.56
C GLN A 59 -4.83 -2.91 13.92
N ILE A 60 -4.69 -1.85 14.70
CA ILE A 60 -3.39 -1.40 15.20
C ILE A 60 -3.26 -1.87 16.64
N LEU A 61 -2.27 -2.71 16.92
CA LEU A 61 -1.90 -3.12 18.27
C LEU A 61 -0.58 -2.45 18.64
N GLN A 62 -0.55 -1.78 19.79
CA GLN A 62 0.66 -1.17 20.31
C GLN A 62 1.10 -1.89 21.57
N THR A 63 2.36 -2.28 21.60
CA THR A 63 3.06 -2.75 22.80
C THR A 63 4.17 -1.76 23.15
N PRO A 64 4.81 -1.88 24.32
CA PRO A 64 5.98 -1.06 24.63
C PRO A 64 7.18 -1.27 23.67
N LYS A 65 7.20 -2.36 22.89
CA LYS A 65 8.36 -2.73 22.05
C LYS A 65 8.11 -2.58 20.55
N PHE A 66 6.86 -2.65 20.11
CA PHE A 66 6.49 -2.57 18.71
C PHE A 66 5.03 -2.17 18.54
N VAL A 67 4.73 -1.62 17.36
CA VAL A 67 3.38 -1.51 16.81
C VAL A 67 3.18 -2.62 15.78
N ALA A 68 2.03 -3.26 15.79
CA ALA A 68 1.60 -4.21 14.78
C ALA A 68 0.39 -3.64 14.04
N ILE A 69 0.42 -3.67 12.70
CA ILE A 69 -0.75 -3.40 11.88
C ILE A 69 -1.20 -4.72 11.29
N LEU A 70 -2.42 -5.13 11.64
CA LEU A 70 -3.10 -6.30 11.08
C LEU A 70 -4.07 -5.85 10.00
N THR A 71 -4.20 -6.65 8.94
CA THR A 71 -5.18 -6.41 7.88
C THR A 71 -6.03 -7.64 7.65
N GLU A 72 -7.31 -7.43 7.34
CA GLU A 72 -8.25 -8.50 6.98
C GLU A 72 -7.77 -9.28 5.75
N THR A 73 -7.22 -8.58 4.76
CA THR A 73 -6.75 -9.18 3.50
C THR A 73 -5.35 -9.77 3.64
N TYR A 74 -5.10 -10.86 2.89
CA TYR A 74 -3.81 -11.56 2.79
C TYR A 74 -3.28 -12.19 4.10
N HIS A 75 -4.12 -12.33 5.14
CA HIS A 75 -3.74 -12.86 6.47
C HIS A 75 -2.41 -12.33 6.96
N SER A 76 -2.34 -11.01 6.97
CA SER A 76 -1.12 -10.27 6.89
C SER A 76 -0.94 -9.38 8.12
N PHE A 77 0.32 -9.17 8.48
CA PHE A 77 0.70 -8.21 9.50
C PHE A 77 2.00 -7.49 9.13
N LYS A 78 2.14 -6.27 9.65
CA LYS A 78 3.37 -5.47 9.64
C LYS A 78 3.80 -5.25 11.09
N LEU A 79 4.99 -5.72 11.45
CA LEU A 79 5.59 -5.45 12.76
C LEU A 79 6.55 -4.27 12.61
N ILE A 80 6.39 -3.30 13.49
CA ILE A 80 7.12 -2.04 13.46
C ILE A 80 7.77 -1.87 14.85
N PRO A 81 9.03 -2.29 15.03
CA PRO A 81 9.77 -2.03 16.25
C PRO A 81 9.84 -0.55 16.58
N THR A 82 9.70 -0.20 17.85
CA THR A 82 9.69 1.18 18.34
C THR A 82 10.81 1.46 19.36
N ASP A 83 11.82 0.60 19.40
CA ASP A 83 12.93 0.65 20.37
C ASP A 83 14.15 1.46 19.88
N GLY A 84 14.01 2.16 18.75
CA GLY A 84 15.07 3.00 18.18
C GLY A 84 16.17 2.24 17.45
N ARG A 85 16.00 0.93 17.19
CA ARG A 85 16.93 0.18 16.35
C ARG A 85 16.97 0.71 14.91
N LYS A 86 18.09 0.48 14.24
CA LYS A 86 18.22 0.72 12.79
C LYS A 86 17.57 -0.42 12.00
N HIS A 87 17.38 -0.18 10.71
CA HIS A 87 17.03 -1.24 9.77
C HIS A 87 18.01 -2.40 9.82
N ARG A 88 17.49 -3.60 9.62
CA ARG A 88 18.29 -4.83 9.56
C ARG A 88 18.98 -4.93 8.20
N ASP A 89 20.30 -5.10 8.20
CA ASP A 89 21.13 -5.30 7.02
C ASP A 89 21.48 -6.79 6.77
N ASP A 90 21.08 -7.67 7.69
CA ASP A 90 21.35 -9.11 7.70
C ASP A 90 20.15 -9.97 7.27
N VAL A 91 19.12 -9.37 6.69
CA VAL A 91 17.89 -10.06 6.27
C VAL A 91 17.63 -9.91 4.78
N ALA A 92 17.17 -11.00 4.15
CA ALA A 92 16.79 -10.99 2.75
C ALA A 92 15.60 -10.04 2.49
N PRO A 93 15.53 -9.38 1.32
CA PRO A 93 14.41 -8.53 0.95
C PRO A 93 13.07 -9.29 0.98
N SER A 94 12.02 -8.61 1.45
CA SER A 94 10.70 -9.22 1.63
C SER A 94 9.62 -8.44 0.90
N TYR A 95 8.42 -9.02 0.74
CA TYR A 95 7.29 -8.32 0.12
C TYR A 95 6.87 -7.05 0.86
N ARG A 96 7.18 -6.97 2.17
CA ARG A 96 6.75 -5.89 3.06
C ARG A 96 7.89 -5.04 3.58
N GLY A 97 9.10 -5.31 3.11
CA GLY A 97 10.29 -4.63 3.57
C GLY A 97 10.65 -4.95 5.02
N ASP A 98 11.53 -4.11 5.55
CA ASP A 98 11.93 -4.01 6.94
C ASP A 98 11.49 -2.65 7.46
N SER A 99 10.70 -2.62 8.54
CA SER A 99 10.14 -1.38 9.09
C SER A 99 10.75 -1.04 10.43
N VAL A 100 10.91 0.26 10.70
CA VAL A 100 11.21 0.80 12.04
C VAL A 100 10.30 1.99 12.33
N GLY A 101 9.88 2.13 13.58
CA GLY A 101 8.95 3.16 14.02
C GLY A 101 9.58 4.10 15.04
N ARG A 102 9.20 5.38 14.97
CA ARG A 102 9.55 6.39 15.97
C ARG A 102 8.40 7.37 16.17
N TRP A 103 8.37 8.00 17.34
CA TRP A 103 7.44 9.08 17.63
C TRP A 103 8.10 10.44 17.37
N ASP A 104 7.39 11.30 16.66
CA ASP A 104 7.72 12.70 16.40
C ASP A 104 6.55 13.54 16.93
N GLY A 105 6.60 13.87 18.22
CA GLY A 105 5.46 14.44 18.94
C GLY A 105 4.29 13.45 19.00
N ASP A 106 3.14 13.84 18.46
CA ASP A 106 1.90 13.05 18.35
C ASP A 106 1.83 12.19 17.07
N VAL A 107 2.87 12.25 16.21
CA VAL A 107 2.92 11.52 14.95
C VAL A 107 3.79 10.28 15.09
N PHE A 108 3.22 9.12 14.77
CA PHE A 108 3.99 7.89 14.63
C PHE A 108 4.54 7.80 13.20
N VAL A 109 5.86 7.83 13.08
CA VAL A 109 6.57 7.79 11.80
C VAL A 109 7.13 6.38 11.60
N VAL A 110 6.78 5.77 10.47
CA VAL A 110 7.22 4.44 10.06
C VAL A 110 8.10 4.58 8.83
N ASP A 111 9.33 4.13 8.95
CA ASP A 111 10.31 4.08 7.86
C ASP A 111 10.42 2.63 7.40
N THR A 112 10.33 2.36 6.10
CA THR A 112 10.37 1.01 5.54
C THR A 112 11.26 0.93 4.30
N THR A 113 12.17 -0.03 4.28
CA THR A 113 13.12 -0.31 3.19
C THR A 113 13.19 -1.81 2.90
N ASN A 114 14.14 -2.28 2.07
CA ASN A 114 14.44 -3.71 1.87
C ASN A 114 13.27 -4.54 1.29
N PHE A 115 12.56 -3.95 0.33
CA PHE A 115 11.50 -4.63 -0.43
C PHE A 115 12.09 -5.54 -1.52
N ASN A 116 11.41 -6.65 -1.81
CA ASN A 116 11.69 -7.43 -3.02
C ASN A 116 10.89 -6.88 -4.21
N GLU A 117 11.27 -7.24 -5.44
CA GLU A 117 10.62 -6.77 -6.68
C GLU A 117 9.48 -7.67 -7.16
N ARG A 118 8.90 -8.49 -6.28
CA ARG A 118 7.91 -9.53 -6.65
C ARG A 118 6.46 -9.09 -6.44
N ASN A 119 6.24 -7.88 -5.94
CA ASN A 119 4.94 -7.24 -5.80
C ASN A 119 4.97 -5.82 -6.35
N TRP A 120 3.79 -5.22 -6.46
CA TRP A 120 3.58 -3.85 -6.91
C TRP A 120 3.00 -3.01 -5.78
N MET A 121 2.95 -1.70 -5.98
CA MET A 121 2.28 -0.79 -5.05
C MET A 121 0.75 -1.02 -5.09
N HIS A 122 0.18 -1.33 -6.25
CA HIS A 122 -1.28 -1.28 -6.47
C HIS A 122 -1.81 0.15 -6.27
N ALA A 123 -1.09 1.09 -6.89
CA ALA A 123 -1.44 2.50 -6.90
C ALA A 123 -2.44 2.78 -8.03
N GLU A 124 -3.59 3.35 -7.65
CA GLU A 124 -4.54 4.01 -8.56
C GLU A 124 -5.14 3.10 -9.64
N GLY A 125 -5.08 1.77 -9.46
CA GLY A 125 -5.60 0.78 -10.41
C GLY A 125 -4.82 0.75 -11.73
N THR A 126 -3.52 1.06 -11.69
CA THR A 126 -2.64 1.08 -12.86
C THR A 126 -1.33 0.31 -12.59
N VAL A 127 -0.58 0.00 -13.65
CA VAL A 127 0.78 -0.57 -13.58
C VAL A 127 1.68 0.28 -12.66
N SER A 128 1.97 -0.25 -11.47
CA SER A 128 2.60 0.46 -10.36
C SER A 128 3.74 -0.37 -9.72
N PHE A 129 4.66 -0.87 -10.57
CA PHE A 129 5.82 -1.63 -10.10
C PHE A 129 6.85 -0.72 -9.42
N HIS A 130 7.71 -1.32 -8.60
CA HIS A 130 8.84 -0.68 -7.95
C HIS A 130 10.10 -1.55 -8.10
N SER A 131 11.24 -1.03 -7.66
CA SER A 131 12.52 -1.73 -7.58
C SER A 131 12.86 -2.12 -6.14
N ASP A 132 14.03 -2.74 -5.98
CA ASP A 132 14.71 -2.98 -4.70
C ASP A 132 15.16 -1.71 -3.98
N ALA A 133 15.15 -0.55 -4.66
CA ALA A 133 15.46 0.76 -4.08
C ALA A 133 14.24 1.49 -3.49
N LEU A 134 13.10 0.81 -3.41
CA LEU A 134 11.88 1.34 -2.80
C LEU A 134 12.11 1.68 -1.31
N HIS A 135 11.76 2.91 -0.96
CA HIS A 135 11.76 3.43 0.39
C HIS A 135 10.43 4.13 0.66
N ILE A 136 9.79 3.80 1.78
CA ILE A 136 8.48 4.33 2.15
C ILE A 136 8.54 4.90 3.56
N VAL A 137 8.15 6.17 3.68
CA VAL A 137 7.94 6.83 4.97
C VAL A 137 6.46 7.12 5.15
N GLU A 138 5.84 6.50 6.15
CA GLU A 138 4.45 6.70 6.53
C GLU A 138 4.39 7.51 7.83
N ARG A 139 3.41 8.41 7.93
CA ARG A 139 3.15 9.25 9.10
C ARG A 139 1.71 9.05 9.53
N PHE A 140 1.53 8.46 10.70
CA PHE A 140 0.24 8.17 11.31
C PHE A 140 -0.03 9.19 12.41
N ARG A 141 -1.15 9.90 12.31
CA ARG A 141 -1.59 10.88 13.30
C ARG A 141 -3.01 10.58 13.75
N ARG A 142 -3.17 10.19 15.01
CA ARG A 142 -4.50 10.04 15.62
C ARG A 142 -5.00 11.42 16.05
N VAL A 143 -5.92 12.00 15.28
CA VAL A 143 -6.40 13.37 15.53
C VAL A 143 -7.46 13.42 16.63
N ASP A 144 -8.21 12.33 16.83
CA ASP A 144 -9.16 12.16 17.93
C ASP A 144 -9.39 10.67 18.24
N ALA A 145 -10.41 10.36 19.07
CA ALA A 145 -10.69 9.00 19.49
C ALA A 145 -11.04 8.04 18.32
N SER A 146 -11.61 8.54 17.24
CA SER A 146 -12.13 7.75 16.11
C SER A 146 -11.49 8.08 14.77
N THR A 147 -10.63 9.10 14.69
CA THR A 147 -10.06 9.56 13.42
C THR A 147 -8.54 9.36 13.38
N LEU A 148 -8.08 8.70 12.32
CA LEU A 148 -6.65 8.50 12.03
C LEU A 148 -6.33 9.13 10.67
N GLU A 149 -5.33 9.99 10.65
CA GLU A 149 -4.75 10.54 9.42
C GLU A 149 -3.47 9.80 9.08
N ILE A 150 -3.30 9.47 7.80
CA ILE A 150 -2.10 8.79 7.28
C ILE A 150 -1.59 9.57 6.09
N GLU A 151 -0.33 9.93 6.13
CA GLU A 151 0.40 10.47 4.97
C GLU A 151 1.55 9.54 4.64
N ALA A 152 1.95 9.46 3.37
CA ALA A 152 3.11 8.69 2.97
C ALA A 152 3.93 9.42 1.92
N THR A 153 5.25 9.23 1.99
CA THR A 153 6.20 9.64 0.95
C THR A 153 6.90 8.39 0.46
N ILE A 154 6.95 8.23 -0.86
CA ILE A 154 7.50 7.06 -1.53
C ILE A 154 8.64 7.51 -2.41
N GLU A 155 9.78 6.85 -2.26
CA GLU A 155 11.00 7.10 -3.01
C GLU A 155 11.43 5.81 -3.70
N ASP A 156 11.78 5.92 -4.98
CA ASP A 156 12.43 4.84 -5.71
C ASP A 156 13.29 5.48 -6.80
N PRO A 157 14.59 5.71 -6.56
CA PRO A 157 15.45 6.42 -7.50
C PRO A 157 15.78 5.60 -8.76
N LYS A 158 15.35 4.33 -8.87
CA LYS A 158 15.48 3.54 -10.11
C LYS A 158 14.21 3.61 -10.96
N VAL A 159 13.07 3.91 -10.36
CA VAL A 159 11.75 3.89 -11.03
C VAL A 159 11.13 5.28 -11.16
N LEU A 160 11.26 6.13 -10.14
CA LEU A 160 10.65 7.45 -10.05
C LEU A 160 11.65 8.57 -10.32
N THR A 161 11.17 9.65 -10.94
CA THR A 161 11.93 10.87 -11.21
C THR A 161 12.14 11.75 -9.98
N ARG A 162 11.27 11.61 -8.98
CA ARG A 162 11.31 12.28 -7.67
C ARG A 162 10.36 11.57 -6.69
N PRO A 163 10.44 11.86 -5.37
CA PRO A 163 9.52 11.29 -4.40
C PRO A 163 8.05 11.54 -4.77
N TRP A 164 7.21 10.52 -4.59
CA TRP A 164 5.76 10.62 -4.69
C TRP A 164 5.17 10.87 -3.30
N VAL A 165 4.44 11.97 -3.16
CA VAL A 165 3.74 12.32 -1.93
C VAL A 165 2.29 11.85 -2.04
N VAL A 166 1.97 10.82 -1.28
CA VAL A 166 0.63 10.23 -1.27
C VAL A 166 -0.33 11.20 -0.60
N PRO A 167 -1.55 11.38 -1.14
CA PRO A 167 -2.63 12.02 -0.40
C PRO A 167 -2.71 11.59 1.05
N LYS A 168 -2.93 12.57 1.92
CA LYS A 168 -3.44 12.28 3.24
C LYS A 168 -4.74 11.49 3.12
N VAL A 169 -4.76 10.32 3.75
CA VAL A 169 -5.94 9.48 3.91
C VAL A 169 -6.45 9.70 5.33
N THR A 170 -7.75 9.96 5.46
CA THR A 170 -8.42 10.04 6.76
C THR A 170 -9.28 8.79 6.93
N LEU A 171 -8.94 7.99 7.92
CA LEU A 171 -9.67 6.79 8.31
C LEU A 171 -10.56 7.08 9.51
N GLN A 172 -11.71 6.44 9.51
CA GLN A 172 -12.64 6.42 10.64
C GLN A 172 -12.58 5.05 11.31
N LEU A 173 -12.61 5.04 12.64
CA LEU A 173 -12.64 3.83 13.44
C LEU A 173 -13.90 3.03 13.09
N ALA A 174 -13.70 1.75 12.77
CA ALA A 174 -14.80 0.84 12.50
C ALA A 174 -15.72 0.73 13.73
N PRO A 175 -17.04 0.51 13.54
CA PRO A 175 -17.99 0.38 14.65
C PRO A 175 -17.90 -0.99 15.37
N PHE A 176 -16.84 -1.75 15.11
CA PHE A 176 -16.54 -3.07 15.68
C PHE A 176 -15.08 -3.12 16.15
N ASP A 177 -14.80 -4.01 17.09
CA ASP A 177 -13.56 -4.04 17.87
C ASP A 177 -12.51 -5.05 17.37
N GLN A 178 -12.88 -5.89 16.41
CA GLN A 178 -12.02 -6.92 15.84
C GLN A 178 -12.14 -6.98 14.32
N ILE A 179 -11.00 -7.17 13.65
CA ILE A 179 -10.97 -7.48 12.22
C ILE A 179 -11.64 -8.83 11.93
N MET A 180 -12.25 -8.96 10.76
CA MET A 180 -12.82 -10.22 10.29
C MET A 180 -11.81 -11.00 9.43
N GLU A 181 -11.95 -12.32 9.38
CA GLU A 181 -11.18 -13.12 8.44
C GLU A 181 -11.69 -12.86 7.01
N VAL A 182 -10.80 -12.38 6.14
CA VAL A 182 -11.07 -12.24 4.70
C VAL A 182 -10.07 -13.10 3.93
N MET A 183 -10.55 -14.25 3.49
CA MET A 183 -9.75 -15.20 2.72
C MET A 183 -9.52 -14.68 1.30
N CYS A 184 -8.27 -14.43 0.94
CA CYS A 184 -7.89 -14.31 -0.47
C CYS A 184 -7.69 -15.72 -1.04
N THR A 185 -8.50 -16.11 -2.03
CA THR A 185 -8.28 -17.34 -2.79
C THR A 185 -7.98 -17.02 -4.24
N ASN A 186 -6.98 -17.71 -4.80
CA ASN A 186 -6.64 -17.57 -6.23
C ASN A 186 -7.78 -18.01 -7.15
N VAL A 187 -8.71 -18.85 -6.66
CA VAL A 187 -9.87 -19.32 -7.43
C VAL A 187 -10.87 -18.19 -7.61
N ASP A 188 -11.23 -17.50 -6.54
CA ASP A 188 -12.17 -16.37 -6.59
C ASP A 188 -11.59 -15.24 -7.43
N THR A 189 -10.29 -14.95 -7.29
CA THR A 189 -9.63 -13.94 -8.12
C THR A 189 -9.61 -14.34 -9.60
N ALA A 190 -9.35 -15.61 -9.92
CA ALA A 190 -9.38 -16.08 -11.31
C ALA A 190 -10.78 -15.97 -11.93
N LEU A 191 -11.83 -16.28 -11.18
CA LEU A 191 -13.22 -16.12 -11.63
C LEU A 191 -13.58 -14.65 -11.89
N LEU A 192 -13.16 -13.75 -11.00
CA LEU A 192 -13.35 -12.31 -11.17
C LEU A 192 -12.60 -11.78 -12.40
N MET A 193 -11.35 -12.22 -12.61
CA MET A 193 -10.56 -11.86 -13.79
C MET A 193 -11.21 -12.39 -15.07
N GLU A 194 -11.70 -13.63 -15.06
CA GLU A 194 -12.40 -14.23 -16.19
C GLU A 194 -13.68 -13.46 -16.53
N ALA A 195 -14.51 -13.13 -15.52
CA ALA A 195 -15.71 -12.32 -15.68
C ALA A 195 -15.39 -10.93 -16.27
N ALA A 196 -14.42 -10.21 -15.68
CA ALA A 196 -13.99 -8.90 -16.16
C ALA A 196 -13.47 -8.94 -17.60
N SER A 197 -12.83 -10.05 -18.00
CA SER A 197 -12.35 -10.23 -19.37
C SER A 197 -13.48 -10.45 -20.40
N LYS A 198 -14.61 -11.01 -19.97
CA LYS A 198 -15.79 -11.29 -20.81
C LYS A 198 -16.68 -10.07 -20.98
N ASP A 199 -16.75 -9.19 -19.97
CA ASP A 199 -17.68 -8.04 -19.95
C ASP A 199 -17.21 -6.81 -20.76
N ASN A 200 -16.07 -6.85 -21.46
CA ASN A 200 -15.52 -5.70 -22.21
C ASN A 200 -15.48 -4.40 -21.37
N TYR A 201 -15.15 -4.50 -20.08
CA TYR A 201 -15.06 -3.34 -19.21
C TYR A 201 -14.03 -2.34 -19.78
N GLY A 202 -14.52 -1.23 -20.34
CA GLY A 202 -13.68 -0.14 -20.89
C GLY A 202 -13.47 -0.10 -22.40
N ARG A 203 -14.08 -0.96 -23.23
CA ARG A 203 -14.12 -0.73 -24.70
C ARG A 203 -15.43 -0.02 -25.09
N LYS A 204 -15.35 1.30 -25.27
CA LYS A 204 -16.12 2.06 -26.26
C LYS A 204 -15.16 2.78 -27.17
#